data_AF-A0A1N7M6J8-F1
#
_entry.id   AF-A0A1N7M6J8-F1
#
_cell.length_a   1.000
_cell.length_b   1.000
_cell.length_c   1.000
_cell.angle_alpha   90.00
_cell.angle_beta   90.00
_cell.angle_gamma   90.00
#
_symmetry.space_group_name_H-M   'P 1'
#
loop_
_entity.id
_entity.type
_entity.pdbx_description
1 polymer ?
#
loop_
_entity_poly.entity_id
_entity_poly.type
_entity_poly.pdbx_seq_one_letter_code
_entity_poly.pdbx_strand_id
1 'polypeptide(L)'
;MTDATTDTMTDAMKDDPLTLSPEAIETLFTRSDDQYLFARWGRAIAPVIFGVDDPTIATIKGAFEAVVALAGHTLTETDPELGANCMVFFCRDWNELAEVPNLDRLIDGLGPLVARLEAADANQYRVFRFDAAGAIRACFIFIRMDEEMSQLPAETLALGQVVQSVLLWSDRAFTDRSALGQLEDGRVVLRPDIAGLIRAAYDPVLPDVAQDASHALRLHARMIAAPPAA
;
A
#
# COMPACT_ATOMS: atom_id res chain seq x y z
N MET A 1 -34.31 -13.87 31.69
CA MET A 1 -32.90 -13.80 32.10
C MET A 1 -32.08 -14.61 31.10
N THR A 2 -31.93 -14.08 29.89
CA THR A 2 -31.17 -14.66 28.77
C THR A 2 -31.10 -13.55 27.72
N ASP A 3 -30.25 -12.56 27.94
CA ASP A 3 -29.85 -11.62 26.87
C ASP A 3 -28.56 -10.84 27.18
N ALA A 4 -27.72 -11.34 28.09
CA ALA A 4 -26.50 -10.64 28.50
C ALA A 4 -25.23 -11.25 27.87
N THR A 5 -25.33 -12.35 27.13
CA THR A 5 -24.16 -13.07 26.59
C THR A 5 -23.89 -12.75 25.11
N THR A 6 -24.92 -12.35 24.35
CA THR A 6 -24.75 -11.96 22.95
C THR A 6 -24.11 -10.58 22.82
N ASP A 7 -24.44 -9.65 23.73
CA ASP A 7 -23.98 -8.25 23.67
C ASP A 7 -22.50 -8.10 24.04
N THR A 8 -21.97 -8.95 24.94
CA THR A 8 -20.56 -8.90 25.37
C THR A 8 -19.60 -9.40 24.30
N MET A 9 -20.07 -10.26 23.39
CA MET A 9 -19.24 -10.84 22.32
C MET A 9 -19.10 -9.87 21.13
N THR A 10 -20.14 -9.05 20.89
CA THR A 10 -20.10 -7.98 19.88
C THR A 10 -19.25 -6.78 20.34
N ASP A 11 -19.23 -6.50 21.65
CA ASP A 11 -18.40 -5.43 22.23
C ASP A 11 -16.91 -5.82 22.33
N ALA A 12 -16.60 -7.09 22.64
CA ALA A 12 -15.22 -7.60 22.66
C ALA A 12 -14.57 -7.70 21.26
N MET A 13 -15.36 -7.82 20.19
CA MET A 13 -14.86 -7.84 18.80
C MET A 13 -14.55 -6.45 18.24
N LYS A 14 -14.98 -5.36 18.90
CA LYS A 14 -14.70 -3.99 18.45
C LYS A 14 -13.29 -3.51 18.81
N ASP A 15 -12.67 -4.11 19.82
CA ASP A 15 -11.42 -3.63 20.42
C ASP A 15 -10.25 -4.64 20.30
N ASP A 16 -10.26 -5.53 19.32
CA ASP A 16 -9.05 -6.32 19.00
C ASP A 16 -8.07 -5.44 18.19
N PRO A 17 -6.92 -5.02 18.74
CA PRO A 17 -5.94 -4.21 18.02
C PRO A 17 -5.32 -4.94 16.81
N LEU A 18 -5.61 -6.22 16.64
CA LEU A 18 -5.15 -7.05 15.53
C LEU A 18 -6.20 -7.21 14.41
N THR A 19 -7.47 -6.84 14.64
CA THR A 19 -8.57 -7.14 13.71
C THR A 19 -9.43 -5.90 13.41
N LEU A 20 -9.57 -5.57 12.13
CA LEU A 20 -10.49 -4.53 11.67
C LEU A 20 -11.91 -5.07 11.54
N SER A 21 -12.93 -4.27 11.87
CA SER A 21 -14.32 -4.60 11.55
C SER A 21 -14.55 -4.62 10.02
N PRO A 22 -15.58 -5.32 9.52
CA PRO A 22 -15.92 -5.30 8.10
C PRO A 22 -16.12 -3.89 7.53
N GLU A 23 -16.78 -2.99 8.27
CA GLU A 23 -17.06 -1.61 7.85
C GLU A 23 -15.77 -0.78 7.76
N ALA A 24 -14.83 -1.00 8.68
CA ALA A 24 -13.53 -0.36 8.64
C ALA A 24 -12.72 -0.82 7.41
N ILE A 25 -12.78 -2.13 7.09
CA ILE A 25 -12.16 -2.67 5.88
C ILE A 25 -12.82 -2.11 4.63
N GLU A 26 -14.15 -2.05 4.60
CA GLU A 26 -14.91 -1.49 3.48
C GLU A 26 -14.50 -0.05 3.18
N THR A 27 -14.36 0.77 4.23
CA THR A 27 -13.92 2.16 4.14
C THR A 27 -12.54 2.31 3.48
N LEU A 28 -11.59 1.40 3.78
CA LEU A 28 -10.24 1.43 3.20
C LEU A 28 -10.20 1.18 1.68
N PHE A 29 -11.27 0.62 1.12
CA PHE A 29 -11.40 0.32 -0.32
C PHE A 29 -12.56 1.08 -0.99
N THR A 30 -13.29 1.91 -0.25
CA THR A 30 -14.36 2.75 -0.79
C THR A 30 -13.83 4.14 -1.12
N ARG A 31 -13.96 4.52 -2.38
CA ARG A 31 -13.44 5.78 -2.94
C ARG A 31 -14.33 6.97 -2.59
N SER A 32 -13.85 8.18 -2.88
CA SER A 32 -14.65 9.41 -2.70
C SER A 32 -15.90 9.50 -3.58
N ASP A 33 -16.02 8.67 -4.62
CA ASP A 33 -17.20 8.51 -5.46
C ASP A 33 -18.13 7.36 -5.02
N ASP A 34 -17.95 6.88 -3.78
CA ASP A 34 -18.70 5.78 -3.15
C ASP A 34 -18.53 4.40 -3.83
N GLN A 35 -17.62 4.28 -4.80
CA GLN A 35 -17.32 2.99 -5.42
C GLN A 35 -16.38 2.17 -4.54
N TYR A 36 -16.77 0.93 -4.25
CA TYR A 36 -15.85 -0.06 -3.69
C TYR A 36 -14.93 -0.59 -4.80
N LEU A 37 -13.62 -0.48 -4.59
CA LEU A 37 -12.64 -1.10 -5.47
C LEU A 37 -11.46 -1.63 -4.68
N PHE A 38 -11.30 -2.95 -4.72
CA PHE A 38 -10.13 -3.67 -4.25
C PHE A 38 -9.33 -4.17 -5.45
N ALA A 39 -8.00 -4.03 -5.39
CA ALA A 39 -7.08 -4.75 -6.27
C ALA A 39 -5.77 -5.09 -5.54
N ARG A 40 -5.20 -6.26 -5.84
CA ARG A 40 -3.85 -6.67 -5.42
C ARG A 40 -2.97 -6.95 -6.63
N TRP A 41 -1.69 -7.26 -6.40
CA TRP A 41 -0.76 -7.62 -7.47
C TRP A 41 -1.12 -8.97 -8.09
N GLY A 42 -1.37 -8.98 -9.40
CA GLY A 42 -1.63 -10.20 -10.18
C GLY A 42 -0.35 -10.94 -10.61
N ARG A 43 0.82 -10.46 -10.21
CA ARG A 43 2.14 -10.98 -10.56
C ARG A 43 3.18 -10.64 -9.49
N ALA A 44 4.32 -11.33 -9.53
CA ALA A 44 5.45 -11.02 -8.65
C ALA A 44 5.91 -9.56 -8.81
N ILE A 45 6.36 -8.95 -7.72
CA ILE A 45 6.79 -7.54 -7.69
C ILE A 45 8.29 -7.49 -7.99
N ALA A 46 8.68 -6.64 -8.94
CA ALA A 46 10.06 -6.39 -9.35
C ALA A 46 10.41 -4.91 -9.08
N PRO A 47 10.91 -4.58 -7.87
CA PRO A 47 11.15 -3.20 -7.47
C PRO A 47 12.50 -2.67 -7.98
N VAL A 48 12.49 -1.45 -8.53
CA VAL A 48 13.68 -0.67 -8.86
C VAL A 48 13.56 0.72 -8.25
N ILE A 49 14.66 1.21 -7.67
CA ILE A 49 14.72 2.48 -6.94
C ILE A 49 15.72 3.40 -7.64
N PHE A 50 15.35 4.66 -7.84
CA PHE A 50 16.15 5.70 -8.49
C PHE A 50 16.29 6.93 -7.60
N GLY A 51 17.40 7.65 -7.72
CA GLY A 51 17.60 8.97 -7.10
C GLY A 51 18.08 8.96 -5.65
N VAL A 52 18.56 7.82 -5.15
CA VAL A 52 19.12 7.64 -3.79
C VAL A 52 20.42 6.83 -3.83
N ASP A 53 21.12 6.80 -2.71
CA ASP A 53 22.36 6.04 -2.53
C ASP A 53 22.11 4.54 -2.23
N ASP A 54 23.15 3.72 -2.40
CA ASP A 54 23.07 2.26 -2.23
C ASP A 54 22.50 1.80 -0.87
N PRO A 55 22.85 2.43 0.28
CA PRO A 55 22.23 2.08 1.56
C PRO A 55 20.72 2.29 1.57
N THR A 56 20.22 3.40 1.04
CA THR A 56 18.78 3.67 0.97
C THR A 56 18.07 2.69 0.03
N ILE A 57 18.71 2.32 -1.09
CA ILE A 57 18.21 1.27 -1.98
C ILE A 57 18.03 -0.05 -1.21
N ALA A 58 19.02 -0.44 -0.41
CA ALA A 58 18.94 -1.66 0.40
C ALA A 58 17.81 -1.60 1.44
N THR A 59 17.64 -0.46 2.12
CA THR A 59 16.53 -0.24 3.07
C THR A 59 15.16 -0.41 2.40
N ILE A 60 14.95 0.19 1.22
CA ILE A 60 13.67 0.10 0.50
C ILE A 60 13.41 -1.32 0.01
N LYS A 61 14.43 -2.01 -0.54
CA LYS A 61 14.30 -3.41 -0.93
C LYS A 61 13.95 -4.30 0.27
N GLY A 62 14.59 -4.10 1.42
CA GLY A 62 14.25 -4.80 2.66
C GLY A 62 12.81 -4.57 3.12
N ALA A 63 12.29 -3.35 2.94
CA ALA A 63 10.88 -3.06 3.23
C ALA A 63 9.93 -3.82 2.28
N PHE A 64 10.25 -3.88 0.97
CA PHE A 64 9.51 -4.72 0.03
C PHE A 64 9.55 -6.19 0.43
N GLU A 65 10.73 -6.72 0.78
CA GLU A 65 10.89 -8.12 1.21
C GLU A 65 10.01 -8.43 2.42
N ALA A 66 10.03 -7.58 3.44
CA ALA A 66 9.23 -7.76 4.65
C ALA A 66 7.72 -7.77 4.37
N VAL A 67 7.21 -6.81 3.61
CA VAL A 67 5.76 -6.69 3.34
C VAL A 67 5.28 -7.77 2.36
N VAL A 68 6.07 -8.11 1.34
CA VAL A 68 5.73 -9.16 0.38
C VAL A 68 5.76 -10.54 1.05
N ALA A 69 6.75 -10.80 1.91
CA ALA A 69 6.78 -12.03 2.72
C ALA A 69 5.58 -12.11 3.68
N LEU A 70 5.22 -11.00 4.34
CA LEU A 70 4.02 -10.90 5.18
C LEU A 70 2.74 -11.26 4.40
N ALA A 71 2.65 -10.83 3.15
CA ALA A 71 1.53 -11.11 2.26
C ALA A 71 1.53 -12.56 1.73
N GLY A 72 2.61 -13.32 1.90
CA GLY A 72 2.79 -14.61 1.22
C GLY A 72 2.91 -14.46 -0.30
N HIS A 73 3.30 -13.28 -0.77
CA HIS A 73 3.48 -12.97 -2.19
C HIS A 73 4.96 -13.08 -2.59
N THR A 74 5.30 -12.83 -3.84
CA THR A 74 6.66 -13.05 -4.37
C THR A 74 7.32 -11.77 -4.87
N LEU A 75 8.59 -11.58 -4.48
CA LEU A 75 9.51 -10.65 -5.13
C LEU A 75 10.32 -11.35 -6.21
N THR A 76 10.61 -10.65 -7.29
CA THR A 76 11.51 -11.10 -8.35
C THR A 76 12.49 -9.99 -8.72
N GLU A 77 13.67 -10.36 -9.21
CA GLU A 77 14.65 -9.39 -9.69
C GLU A 77 14.22 -8.73 -11.00
N THR A 78 13.40 -9.40 -11.80
CA THR A 78 13.00 -8.93 -13.14
C THR A 78 11.57 -9.34 -13.45
N ASP A 79 10.76 -8.37 -13.89
CA ASP A 79 9.45 -8.63 -14.46
C ASP A 79 9.61 -9.10 -15.92
N PRO A 80 8.99 -10.22 -16.34
CA PRO A 80 9.17 -10.78 -17.68
C PRO A 80 8.75 -9.87 -18.83
N GLU A 81 7.82 -8.93 -18.59
CA GLU A 81 7.27 -8.05 -19.63
C GLU A 81 7.87 -6.65 -19.57
N LEU A 82 8.07 -6.11 -18.36
CA LEU A 82 8.45 -4.72 -18.13
C LEU A 82 9.91 -4.55 -17.69
N GLY A 83 10.61 -5.63 -17.35
CA GLY A 83 11.91 -5.60 -16.69
C GLY A 83 11.79 -5.25 -15.21
N ALA A 84 11.07 -4.18 -14.89
CA ALA A 84 10.67 -3.81 -13.53
C ALA A 84 9.22 -3.32 -13.55
N ASN A 85 8.44 -3.69 -12.55
CA ASN A 85 7.02 -3.35 -12.48
C ASN A 85 6.66 -2.49 -11.27
N CYS A 86 7.57 -2.30 -10.31
CA CYS A 86 7.43 -1.30 -9.27
C CYS A 86 8.63 -0.34 -9.30
N MET A 87 8.42 0.91 -9.67
CA MET A 87 9.50 1.89 -9.82
C MET A 87 9.33 3.01 -8.81
N VAL A 88 10.36 3.24 -7.99
CA VAL A 88 10.37 4.27 -6.96
C VAL A 88 11.39 5.34 -7.33
N PHE A 89 10.94 6.56 -7.55
CA PHE A 89 11.76 7.70 -7.93
C PHE A 89 11.83 8.69 -6.77
N PHE A 90 13.04 9.03 -6.38
CA PHE A 90 13.32 10.14 -5.47
C PHE A 90 13.88 11.30 -6.28
N CYS A 91 13.32 12.49 -6.05
CA CYS A 91 13.78 13.73 -6.67
C CYS A 91 13.80 14.86 -5.65
N ARG A 92 14.57 15.92 -5.92
CA ARG A 92 14.50 17.15 -5.10
C ARG A 92 13.42 18.09 -5.60
N ASP A 93 13.18 18.08 -6.90
CA ASP A 93 12.22 18.91 -7.60
C ASP A 93 11.42 18.06 -8.59
N TRP A 94 10.12 18.33 -8.74
CA TRP A 94 9.28 17.57 -9.66
C TRP A 94 9.72 17.72 -11.12
N ASN A 95 10.40 18.81 -11.48
CA ASN A 95 10.95 19.04 -12.82
C ASN A 95 12.04 18.03 -13.20
N GLU A 96 12.75 17.46 -12.21
CA GLU A 96 13.75 16.40 -12.47
C GLU A 96 13.12 15.18 -13.15
N LEU A 97 11.82 14.91 -12.91
CA LEU A 97 11.11 13.81 -13.55
C LEU A 97 11.01 13.99 -15.08
N ALA A 98 10.90 15.24 -15.57
CA ALA A 98 10.84 15.51 -17.00
C ALA A 98 12.19 15.24 -17.71
N GLU A 99 13.28 15.22 -16.95
CA GLU A 99 14.63 14.93 -17.46
C GLU A 99 14.95 13.43 -17.46
N VAL A 100 14.16 12.60 -16.77
CA VAL A 100 14.36 11.15 -16.72
C VAL A 100 14.09 10.52 -18.09
N PRO A 101 15.09 9.89 -18.73
CA PRO A 101 14.92 9.34 -20.07
C PRO A 101 13.80 8.30 -20.16
N ASN A 102 12.90 8.48 -21.13
CA ASN A 102 11.75 7.61 -21.42
C ASN A 102 10.67 7.53 -20.33
N LEU A 103 10.73 8.35 -19.26
CA LEU A 103 9.68 8.34 -18.24
C LEU A 103 8.33 8.81 -18.80
N ASP A 104 8.36 9.72 -19.77
CA ASP A 104 7.20 10.21 -20.53
C ASP A 104 6.48 9.09 -21.32
N ARG A 105 7.19 8.02 -21.67
CA ARG A 105 6.63 6.83 -22.35
C ARG A 105 6.00 5.87 -21.35
N LEU A 106 6.39 5.97 -20.07
CA LEU A 106 5.87 5.16 -18.97
C LEU A 106 4.75 5.85 -18.20
N ILE A 107 4.68 7.18 -18.22
CA ILE A 107 3.63 7.97 -17.57
C ILE A 107 2.98 8.87 -18.61
N ASP A 108 1.78 8.49 -19.03
CA ASP A 108 1.00 9.27 -19.98
C ASP A 108 0.66 10.64 -19.38
N GLY A 109 1.04 11.72 -20.06
CA GLY A 109 0.81 13.08 -19.57
C GLY A 109 1.75 13.50 -18.43
N LEU A 110 2.99 13.01 -18.40
CA LEU A 110 3.99 13.37 -17.38
C LEU A 110 4.15 14.88 -17.16
N GLY A 111 4.22 15.69 -18.23
CA GLY A 111 4.35 17.15 -18.10
C GLY A 111 3.18 17.81 -17.34
N PRO A 112 1.92 17.62 -17.79
CA PRO A 112 0.74 18.05 -17.03
C PRO A 112 0.67 17.50 -15.61
N LEU A 113 1.12 16.26 -15.38
CA LEU A 113 1.21 15.69 -14.04
C LEU A 113 2.17 16.46 -13.15
N VAL A 114 3.40 16.74 -13.61
CA VAL A 114 4.42 17.50 -12.87
C VAL A 114 3.86 18.86 -12.45
N ALA A 115 3.27 19.61 -13.39
CA ALA A 115 2.66 20.91 -13.09
C ALA A 115 1.55 20.82 -12.02
N ARG A 116 0.75 19.74 -12.03
CA ARG A 116 -0.28 19.51 -11.02
C ARG A 116 0.31 19.18 -9.64
N LEU A 117 1.38 18.40 -9.60
CA LEU A 117 2.06 18.05 -8.34
C LEU A 117 2.71 19.28 -7.69
N GLU A 118 3.33 20.15 -8.50
CA GLU A 118 3.84 21.44 -8.04
C GLU A 118 2.73 22.35 -7.51
N ALA A 119 1.64 22.52 -8.27
CA ALA A 119 0.54 23.39 -7.87
C ALA A 119 -0.18 22.92 -6.59
N ALA A 120 -0.16 21.61 -6.32
CA ALA A 120 -0.72 21.02 -5.10
C ALA A 120 0.25 21.01 -3.92
N ASP A 121 1.49 21.47 -4.11
CA ASP A 121 2.62 21.29 -3.19
C ASP A 121 2.73 19.85 -2.64
N ALA A 122 2.47 18.88 -3.53
CA ALA A 122 2.55 17.48 -3.17
C ALA A 122 4.01 17.07 -2.97
N ASN A 123 4.26 16.18 -2.01
CA ASN A 123 5.57 15.57 -1.80
C ASN A 123 5.62 14.08 -2.21
N GLN A 124 4.47 13.48 -2.50
CA GLN A 124 4.34 12.09 -2.89
C GLN A 124 3.28 11.95 -3.98
N TYR A 125 3.54 11.07 -4.94
CA TYR A 125 2.57 10.67 -5.95
C TYR A 125 2.71 9.19 -6.27
N ARG A 126 1.58 8.51 -6.43
CA ARG A 126 1.54 7.09 -6.78
C ARG A 126 0.54 6.87 -7.89
N VAL A 127 0.92 6.07 -8.88
CA VAL A 127 0.05 5.67 -9.98
C VAL A 127 0.21 4.19 -10.27
N PHE A 128 -0.94 3.53 -10.44
CA PHE A 128 -1.02 2.12 -10.76
C PHE A 128 -1.42 1.92 -12.21
N ARG A 129 -0.88 0.87 -12.82
CA ARG A 129 -1.37 0.29 -14.07
C ARG A 129 -1.94 -1.09 -13.79
N PHE A 130 -3.02 -1.41 -14.48
CA PHE A 130 -3.76 -2.64 -14.28
C PHE A 130 -3.65 -3.54 -15.51
N ASP A 131 -3.79 -4.84 -15.30
CA ASP A 131 -3.98 -5.79 -16.41
C ASP A 131 -5.44 -5.80 -16.89
N ALA A 132 -5.75 -6.67 -17.84
CA ALA A 132 -7.09 -6.79 -18.41
C ALA A 132 -8.16 -7.27 -17.40
N ALA A 133 -7.75 -7.95 -16.33
CA ALA A 133 -8.64 -8.37 -15.25
C ALA A 133 -8.80 -7.30 -14.15
N GLY A 134 -7.98 -6.24 -14.20
CA GLY A 134 -7.98 -5.14 -13.24
C GLY A 134 -6.98 -5.33 -12.10
N ALA A 135 -6.17 -6.40 -12.09
CA ALA A 135 -5.18 -6.63 -11.05
C ALA A 135 -3.99 -5.68 -11.25
N ILE A 136 -3.27 -5.36 -10.17
CA ILE A 136 -2.11 -4.47 -10.26
C ILE A 136 -1.04 -5.16 -11.11
N ARG A 137 -0.66 -4.48 -12.20
CA ARG A 137 0.38 -4.90 -13.14
C ARG A 137 1.66 -4.09 -12.96
N ALA A 138 1.54 -2.81 -12.65
CA ALA A 138 2.69 -1.96 -12.35
C ALA A 138 2.31 -0.83 -11.39
N CYS A 139 3.31 -0.30 -10.68
CA CYS A 139 3.17 0.83 -9.77
C CYS A 139 4.38 1.77 -9.93
N PHE A 140 4.11 3.06 -10.04
CA PHE A 140 5.13 4.11 -10.07
C PHE A 140 4.92 5.00 -8.85
N ILE A 141 5.98 5.16 -8.07
CA ILE A 141 6.00 5.94 -6.83
C ILE A 141 7.00 7.06 -7.04
N PHE A 142 6.57 8.30 -6.87
CA PHE A 142 7.40 9.49 -6.97
C PHE A 142 7.41 10.20 -5.62
N ILE A 143 8.60 10.53 -5.13
CA ILE A 143 8.81 11.15 -3.82
C ILE A 143 9.71 12.37 -4.01
N ARG A 144 9.18 13.54 -3.68
CA ARG A 144 9.95 14.78 -3.61
C ARG A 144 10.50 14.92 -2.20
N MET A 145 11.83 14.93 -2.08
CA MET A 145 12.54 15.12 -0.81
C MET A 145 12.56 16.59 -0.40
N ASP A 146 11.41 17.11 0.03
CA ASP A 146 11.32 18.43 0.66
C ASP A 146 11.77 18.40 2.13
N GLU A 147 11.65 19.54 2.82
CA GLU A 147 12.11 19.68 4.21
C GLU A 147 11.42 18.68 5.14
N GLU A 148 10.12 18.46 4.98
CA GLU A 148 9.34 17.54 5.82
C GLU A 148 9.73 16.09 5.55
N MET A 149 9.81 15.68 4.28
CA MET A 149 10.22 14.32 3.92
C MET A 149 11.65 14.00 4.33
N SER A 150 12.52 15.02 4.36
CA SER A 150 13.91 14.86 4.79
C SER A 150 14.08 14.66 6.30
N GLN A 151 13.05 14.95 7.11
CA GLN A 151 13.08 14.66 8.55
C GLN A 151 12.69 13.21 8.87
N LEU A 152 12.05 12.50 7.93
CA LEU A 152 11.60 11.13 8.16
C LEU A 152 12.78 10.15 8.05
N PRO A 153 12.89 9.17 8.95
CA PRO A 153 13.83 8.06 8.76
C PRO A 153 13.54 7.33 7.45
N ALA A 154 14.60 6.98 6.71
CA ALA A 154 14.47 6.27 5.42
C ALA A 154 13.65 4.98 5.54
N GLU A 155 13.80 4.25 6.64
CA GLU A 155 13.04 3.03 6.95
C GLU A 155 11.54 3.29 7.09
N THR A 156 11.17 4.41 7.71
CA THR A 156 9.76 4.83 7.88
C THR A 156 9.14 5.18 6.53
N LEU A 157 9.86 5.98 5.74
CA LEU A 157 9.42 6.36 4.40
C LEU A 157 9.26 5.11 3.51
N ALA A 158 10.27 4.24 3.50
CA ALA A 158 10.28 2.99 2.73
C ALA A 158 9.08 2.11 3.09
N LEU A 159 8.87 1.81 4.38
CA LEU A 159 7.77 0.98 4.84
C LEU A 159 6.41 1.58 4.46
N GLY A 160 6.24 2.90 4.63
CA GLY A 160 5.01 3.60 4.26
C GLY A 160 4.68 3.48 2.77
N GLN A 161 5.67 3.66 1.90
CA GLN A 161 5.47 3.53 0.46
C GLN A 161 5.14 2.11 0.04
N VAL A 162 5.84 1.12 0.58
CA VAL A 162 5.61 -0.28 0.27
C VAL A 162 4.21 -0.70 0.67
N VAL A 163 3.80 -0.42 1.91
CA VAL A 163 2.47 -0.74 2.44
C VAL A 163 1.35 -0.13 1.59
N GLN A 164 1.53 1.11 1.15
CA GLN A 164 0.56 1.78 0.29
C GLN A 164 0.62 1.33 -1.19
N SER A 165 1.60 0.51 -1.58
CA SER A 165 1.76 0.02 -2.96
C SER A 165 1.35 -1.45 -3.14
N VAL A 166 1.23 -2.22 -2.06
CA VAL A 166 0.91 -3.66 -2.13
C VAL A 166 -0.58 -3.95 -2.33
N LEU A 167 -1.45 -2.98 -2.10
CA LEU A 167 -2.88 -3.04 -2.41
C LEU A 167 -3.31 -1.71 -3.02
N LEU A 168 -4.39 -1.74 -3.81
CA LEU A 168 -5.06 -0.53 -4.27
C LEU A 168 -5.99 -0.03 -3.17
N TRP A 169 -5.45 0.81 -2.29
CA TRP A 169 -6.23 1.52 -1.29
C TRP A 169 -7.09 2.63 -1.92
N SER A 170 -8.19 3.01 -1.26
CA SER A 170 -8.98 4.16 -1.70
C SER A 170 -8.20 5.46 -1.55
N ASP A 171 -8.64 6.51 -2.26
CA ASP A 171 -8.11 7.88 -2.13
C ASP A 171 -8.40 8.51 -0.76
N ARG A 172 -9.22 7.85 0.06
CA ARG A 172 -9.55 8.23 1.45
C ARG A 172 -8.82 7.38 2.48
N ALA A 173 -8.17 6.31 2.07
CA ALA A 173 -7.48 5.42 2.99
C ALA A 173 -6.33 6.18 3.67
N PHE A 174 -6.21 5.97 4.98
CA PHE A 174 -5.15 6.53 5.83
C PHE A 174 -5.12 8.06 5.98
N THR A 175 -6.14 8.79 5.52
CA THR A 175 -6.25 10.25 5.76
C THR A 175 -6.43 10.57 7.24
N ASP A 176 -7.25 9.78 7.93
CA ASP A 176 -7.58 10.02 9.35
C ASP A 176 -6.62 9.27 10.29
N ARG A 177 -6.12 8.12 9.85
CA ARG A 177 -5.24 7.25 10.64
C ARG A 177 -4.22 6.54 9.75
N SER A 178 -2.93 6.82 9.98
CA SER A 178 -1.81 6.21 9.25
C SER A 178 -1.86 4.68 9.26
N ALA A 179 -1.38 4.06 8.18
CA ALA A 179 -1.12 2.61 8.11
C ALA A 179 0.00 2.16 9.06
N LEU A 180 0.88 3.09 9.43
CA LEU A 180 1.97 2.87 10.35
C LEU A 180 1.60 3.33 11.76
N GLY A 181 2.21 2.70 12.76
CA GLY A 181 2.12 3.05 14.16
C GLY A 181 3.51 3.24 14.75
N GLN A 182 3.56 3.74 15.98
CA GLN A 182 4.80 3.92 16.72
C GLN A 182 4.76 3.05 17.97
N LEU A 183 5.84 2.31 18.23
CA LEU A 183 6.03 1.57 19.47
C LEU A 183 6.45 2.50 20.61
N GLU A 184 6.38 2.02 21.85
CA GLU A 184 6.78 2.79 23.04
C GLU A 184 8.24 3.25 22.99
N ASP A 185 9.10 2.48 22.31
CA ASP A 185 10.52 2.82 22.10
C ASP A 185 10.77 3.78 20.93
N GLY A 186 9.71 4.30 20.31
CA GLY A 186 9.76 5.27 19.24
C GLY A 186 9.94 4.68 17.84
N ARG A 187 10.13 3.36 17.69
CA ARG A 187 10.24 2.72 16.38
C ARG A 187 8.91 2.76 15.63
N VAL A 188 8.96 3.08 14.35
CA VAL A 188 7.80 3.04 13.46
C VAL A 188 7.64 1.64 12.89
N VAL A 189 6.43 1.11 12.97
CA VAL A 189 6.07 -0.25 12.51
C VAL A 189 4.78 -0.22 11.71
N LEU A 190 4.58 -1.24 10.88
CA LEU A 190 3.27 -1.49 10.28
C LEU A 190 2.27 -1.82 11.39
N ARG A 191 1.11 -1.17 11.39
CA ARG A 191 0.08 -1.49 12.38
C ARG A 191 -0.34 -2.96 12.25
N PRO A 192 -0.51 -3.69 13.37
CA PRO A 192 -0.85 -5.11 13.32
C PRO A 192 -2.15 -5.43 12.57
N ASP A 193 -3.17 -4.58 12.74
CA ASP A 193 -4.46 -4.72 12.04
C ASP A 193 -4.34 -4.56 10.51
N ILE A 194 -3.53 -3.60 10.04
CA ILE A 194 -3.21 -3.45 8.61
C ILE A 194 -2.36 -4.61 8.11
N ALA A 195 -1.40 -5.09 8.90
CA ALA A 195 -0.60 -6.28 8.55
C ALA A 195 -1.48 -7.53 8.37
N GLY A 196 -2.44 -7.73 9.27
CA GLY A 196 -3.44 -8.79 9.18
C GLY A 196 -4.32 -8.66 7.93
N LEU A 197 -4.74 -7.43 7.60
CA LEU A 197 -5.53 -7.16 6.41
C LEU A 197 -4.74 -7.46 5.13
N ILE A 198 -3.48 -7.04 5.03
CA ILE A 198 -2.62 -7.34 3.88
C ILE A 198 -2.49 -8.85 3.70
N ARG A 199 -2.22 -9.60 4.77
CA ARG A 199 -2.14 -11.07 4.71
C ARG A 199 -3.45 -11.69 4.22
N ALA A 200 -4.58 -11.26 4.80
CA ALA A 200 -5.90 -11.74 4.39
C ALA A 200 -6.21 -11.43 2.92
N ALA A 201 -5.80 -10.26 2.44
CA ALA A 201 -6.00 -9.80 1.07
C ALA A 201 -5.25 -10.64 0.03
N TYR A 202 -4.19 -11.36 0.41
CA TYR A 202 -3.41 -12.24 -0.48
C TYR A 202 -3.78 -13.72 -0.35
N ASP A 203 -4.84 -14.06 0.39
CA ASP A 203 -5.37 -15.42 0.41
C ASP A 203 -5.78 -15.87 -1.01
N PRO A 204 -5.31 -17.03 -1.50
CA PRO A 204 -5.45 -17.43 -2.90
C PRO A 204 -6.89 -17.75 -3.33
N VAL A 205 -7.83 -17.88 -2.38
CA VAL A 205 -9.26 -18.10 -2.68
C VAL A 205 -10.00 -16.77 -2.92
N LEU A 206 -9.41 -15.63 -2.53
CA LEU A 206 -9.95 -14.31 -2.89
C LEU A 206 -9.58 -13.96 -4.34
N PRO A 207 -10.46 -13.23 -5.04
CA PRO A 207 -10.12 -12.70 -6.35
C PRO A 207 -9.03 -11.63 -6.23
N ASP A 208 -8.28 -11.41 -7.30
CA ASP A 208 -7.28 -10.34 -7.33
C ASP A 208 -7.92 -8.94 -7.38
N VAL A 209 -9.20 -8.86 -7.77
CA VAL A 209 -9.99 -7.64 -7.91
C VAL A 209 -11.41 -7.88 -7.41
N ALA A 210 -11.95 -6.91 -6.68
CA ALA A 210 -13.36 -6.93 -6.27
C ALA A 210 -13.97 -5.54 -6.33
N GLN A 211 -15.23 -5.46 -6.78
CA GLN A 211 -16.02 -4.23 -6.88
C GLN A 211 -17.28 -4.26 -5.99
N ASP A 212 -17.52 -5.38 -5.32
CA ASP A 212 -18.65 -5.55 -4.40
C ASP A 212 -18.14 -5.49 -2.95
N ALA A 213 -18.77 -4.63 -2.15
CA ALA A 213 -18.38 -4.37 -0.76
C ALA A 213 -18.47 -5.62 0.15
N SER A 214 -19.25 -6.65 -0.21
CA SER A 214 -19.26 -7.94 0.50
C SER A 214 -17.88 -8.61 0.52
N HIS A 215 -16.95 -8.19 -0.35
CA HIS A 215 -15.54 -8.57 -0.26
C HIS A 215 -14.90 -8.23 1.10
N ALA A 216 -15.29 -7.11 1.73
CA ALA A 216 -14.81 -6.73 3.06
C ALA A 216 -15.17 -7.76 4.15
N LEU A 217 -16.35 -8.38 4.06
CA LEU A 217 -16.75 -9.48 4.96
C LEU A 217 -15.83 -10.70 4.79
N ARG A 218 -15.44 -11.01 3.55
CA ARG A 218 -14.55 -12.15 3.25
C ARG A 218 -13.11 -11.90 3.73
N LEU A 219 -12.65 -10.64 3.70
CA LEU A 219 -11.38 -10.21 4.26
C LEU A 219 -11.40 -10.30 5.79
N HIS A 220 -12.43 -9.75 6.43
CA HIS A 220 -12.61 -9.83 7.89
C HIS A 220 -12.60 -11.29 8.37
N ALA A 221 -13.37 -12.17 7.71
CA ALA A 221 -13.43 -13.59 8.03
C ALA A 221 -12.07 -14.30 7.98
N ARG A 222 -11.14 -13.84 7.13
CA ARG A 222 -9.77 -14.37 7.05
C ARG A 222 -8.87 -13.82 8.14
N MET A 223 -9.05 -12.54 8.51
CA MET A 223 -8.30 -11.94 9.61
C MET A 223 -8.59 -12.67 10.93
N ILE A 224 -9.86 -13.00 11.20
CA ILE A 224 -10.25 -13.75 12.41
C ILE A 224 -9.86 -15.24 12.38
N ALA A 225 -9.75 -15.84 11.19
CA ALA A 225 -9.41 -17.26 11.03
C ALA A 225 -7.90 -17.52 11.04
N ALA A 226 -7.09 -16.51 10.71
CA ALA A 226 -5.65 -16.64 10.72
C ALA A 226 -5.15 -16.71 12.18
N PRO A 227 -4.32 -17.71 12.55
CA PRO A 227 -3.67 -17.70 13.84
C PRO A 227 -2.78 -16.45 13.96
N PRO A 228 -2.65 -15.84 15.17
CA PRO A 228 -1.69 -14.76 15.39
C PRO A 228 -0.30 -15.25 14.98
N ALA A 229 0.45 -14.39 14.31
CA ALA A 229 1.82 -14.71 13.89
C ALA A 229 2.62 -15.15 15.12
N ALA A 230 3.21 -16.35 15.07
CA ALA A 230 4.08 -16.89 16.11
C ALA A 230 5.40 -16.13 16.21
#